data_AF-A0A125W4B1-F1
#
_entry.id   AF-A0A125W4B1-F1
#
_cell.length_a   1.000
_cell.length_b   1.000
_cell.length_c   1.000
_cell.angle_alpha   90.00
_cell.angle_beta   90.00
_cell.angle_gamma   90.00
#
_symmetry.space_group_name_H-M   'P 1'
#
loop_
_entity.id
_entity.type
_entity.pdbx_description
1 polymer ?
#
loop_
_entity_poly.entity_id
_entity_poly.type
_entity_poly.pdbx_seq_one_letter_code
_entity_poly.pdbx_strand_id
1 'polypeptide(L)'
;MRTSTFNYIKDILGDYYKTDDYIRQRELELRHPYKETDINGDIQGKGTNSATTERLAITIATDRRLWNLERNRNIIQSCLAESDEQTQVIIEELYLKNRPTLTLLGVAQQLFISKNTAYRLRNAFFERVAEELGL
;
A
#
# COMPACT_ATOMS: atom_id res chain seq x y z
N MET A 1 18.85 -6.91 8.59
CA MET A 1 17.52 -6.42 9.04
C MET A 1 16.88 -7.35 10.08
N ARG A 2 16.09 -6.82 11.04
CA ARG A 2 15.31 -7.61 12.02
C ARG A 2 14.14 -8.34 11.36
N THR A 3 13.79 -9.53 11.85
CA THR A 3 12.69 -10.35 11.32
C THR A 3 11.34 -9.64 11.36
N SER A 4 11.08 -8.83 12.40
CA SER A 4 9.85 -8.04 12.53
C SER A 4 9.72 -7.01 11.39
N THR A 5 10.78 -6.29 11.08
CA THR A 5 10.82 -5.30 9.99
C THR A 5 10.62 -5.99 8.64
N PHE A 6 11.27 -7.14 8.43
CA PHE A 6 11.07 -7.94 7.22
C PHE A 6 9.60 -8.35 7.04
N ASN A 7 8.98 -8.90 8.09
CA ASN A 7 7.59 -9.35 8.03
C ASN A 7 6.63 -8.17 7.79
N TYR A 8 6.86 -7.03 8.45
CA TYR A 8 6.07 -5.83 8.23
C TYR A 8 6.11 -5.37 6.76
N ILE A 9 7.32 -5.25 6.18
CA ILE A 9 7.47 -4.86 4.77
C ILE A 9 6.85 -5.91 3.85
N LYS A 10 7.02 -7.20 4.16
CA LYS A 10 6.40 -8.29 3.41
C LYS A 10 4.88 -8.18 3.41
N ASP A 11 4.26 -7.84 4.53
CA ASP A 11 2.81 -7.70 4.63
C ASP A 11 2.32 -6.51 3.78
N ILE A 12 3.03 -5.37 3.82
CA ILE A 12 2.73 -4.21 2.96
C ILE A 12 2.82 -4.60 1.47
N LEU A 13 3.90 -5.27 1.07
CA LEU A 13 4.07 -5.71 -0.33
C LEU A 13 2.99 -6.70 -0.74
N GLY A 14 2.62 -7.64 0.14
CA GLY A 14 1.55 -8.60 -0.11
C GLY A 14 0.19 -7.95 -0.31
N ASP A 15 -0.09 -6.84 0.39
CA ASP A 15 -1.33 -6.07 0.24
C ASP A 15 -1.28 -5.03 -0.89
N TYR A 16 -0.14 -4.88 -1.58
CA TYR A 16 0.05 -3.85 -2.60
C TYR A 16 -1.01 -3.91 -3.71
N TYR A 17 -1.37 -5.11 -4.18
CA TYR A 17 -2.39 -5.28 -5.22
C TYR A 17 -3.80 -4.81 -4.80
N LYS A 18 -4.08 -4.74 -3.50
CA LYS A 18 -5.36 -4.25 -2.94
C LYS A 18 -5.27 -2.83 -2.41
N THR A 19 -4.07 -2.24 -2.36
CA THR A 19 -3.87 -0.94 -1.71
C THR A 19 -4.71 0.14 -2.37
N ASP A 20 -4.85 0.10 -3.70
CA ASP A 20 -5.71 1.03 -4.45
C ASP A 20 -7.21 0.85 -4.11
N ASP A 21 -7.65 -0.39 -3.89
CA ASP A 21 -9.02 -0.68 -3.47
C ASP A 21 -9.27 -0.24 -2.02
N TYR A 22 -8.29 -0.41 -1.13
CA TYR A 22 -8.36 0.07 0.24
C TYR A 22 -8.40 1.59 0.31
N ILE A 23 -7.61 2.28 -0.52
CA ILE A 23 -7.67 3.75 -0.66
C ILE A 23 -9.07 4.16 -1.09
N ARG A 24 -9.59 3.59 -2.18
CA ARG A 24 -10.92 3.92 -2.72
C ARG A 24 -12.04 3.64 -1.70
N GLN A 25 -11.96 2.50 -1.00
CA GLN A 25 -12.94 2.15 0.01
C GLN A 25 -12.93 3.14 1.17
N ARG A 26 -11.75 3.54 1.65
CA ARG A 26 -11.63 4.53 2.74
C ARG A 26 -12.10 5.90 2.31
N GLU A 27 -11.81 6.33 1.08
CA GLU A 27 -12.38 7.55 0.51
C GLU A 27 -13.92 7.48 0.47
N LEU A 28 -14.50 6.35 0.07
CA LEU A 28 -15.95 6.17 0.01
C LEU A 28 -16.60 6.21 1.41
N GLU A 29 -15.98 5.55 2.40
CA GLU A 29 -16.41 5.58 3.80
C GLU A 29 -16.39 7.02 4.37
N LEU A 30 -15.38 7.81 4.02
CA LEU A 30 -15.28 9.21 4.44
C LEU A 30 -16.29 10.10 3.71
N ARG A 31 -16.60 9.80 2.44
CA ARG A 31 -17.62 10.51 1.63
C ARG A 31 -19.05 10.22 2.06
N HIS A 32 -19.29 9.01 2.58
CA HIS A 32 -20.60 8.59 3.06
C HIS A 32 -20.52 8.14 4.53
N PRO A 33 -20.32 9.08 5.48
CA PRO A 33 -20.37 8.75 6.89
C PRO A 33 -21.71 8.11 7.22
N TYR A 34 -21.66 6.98 7.93
CA TYR A 34 -22.88 6.34 8.42
C TYR A 34 -23.71 7.36 9.22
N LYS A 35 -24.95 7.59 8.78
CA LYS A 35 -25.95 8.37 9.53
C LYS A 35 -26.95 7.37 10.07
N GLU A 36 -27.13 7.34 11.39
CA GLU A 36 -28.32 6.71 11.95
C GLU A 36 -29.54 7.38 11.32
N THR A 37 -30.46 6.58 10.80
CA THR A 37 -31.72 7.09 10.26
C THR A 37 -32.53 7.62 11.43
N ASP A 38 -32.41 8.92 11.70
CA ASP A 38 -33.27 9.59 12.66
C ASP A 38 -34.70 9.59 12.09
N ILE A 39 -35.56 8.78 12.70
CA ILE A 39 -36.98 8.64 12.37
C ILE A 39 -37.77 9.95 12.59
N ASN A 40 -37.15 11.01 13.14
CA ASN A 40 -37.75 12.32 13.38
C ASN A 40 -37.19 13.46 12.46
N GLY A 41 -36.50 13.12 11.36
CA GLY A 41 -35.77 14.09 10.52
C GLY A 41 -36.57 15.12 9.69
N ASP A 42 -37.83 15.41 10.02
CA ASP A 42 -38.72 16.31 9.24
C ASP A 42 -38.40 17.81 9.39
N ILE A 43 -37.29 18.15 10.05
CA ILE A 43 -36.83 19.54 10.20
C ILE A 43 -35.35 19.62 9.81
N GLN A 44 -35.05 19.76 8.51
CA GLN A 44 -33.71 20.19 8.08
C GLN A 44 -33.80 21.39 7.13
N GLY A 45 -33.41 22.55 7.67
CA GLY A 45 -33.16 23.77 6.93
C GLY A 45 -32.08 23.55 5.86
N LYS A 46 -32.27 24.21 4.71
CA LYS A 46 -31.38 24.17 3.55
C LYS A 46 -30.00 24.76 3.90
N GLY A 47 -29.10 23.91 4.40
CA GLY A 47 -27.69 24.22 4.58
C GLY A 47 -26.93 24.13 3.25
N THR A 48 -26.16 25.16 2.94
CA THR A 48 -25.39 25.34 1.71
C THR A 48 -24.41 24.19 1.42
N ASN A 49 -24.56 23.53 0.27
CA ASN A 49 -23.76 22.37 -0.16
C ASN A 49 -22.22 22.60 -0.16
N SER A 50 -21.74 23.84 -0.35
CA SER A 50 -20.29 24.15 -0.44
C SER A 50 -19.52 23.84 0.85
N ALA A 51 -20.08 24.25 2.01
CA ALA A 51 -19.41 24.07 3.31
C ALA A 51 -19.31 22.59 3.71
N THR A 52 -20.22 21.75 3.22
CA THR A 52 -20.19 20.30 3.45
C THR A 52 -19.09 19.65 2.62
N THR A 53 -18.91 20.05 1.36
CA THR A 53 -17.85 19.53 0.48
C THR A 53 -16.45 19.93 0.96
N GLU A 54 -16.25 21.17 1.40
CA GLU A 54 -14.97 21.64 1.95
C GLU A 54 -14.58 20.89 3.23
N ARG A 55 -15.52 20.71 4.16
CA ARG A 55 -15.28 19.94 5.39
C ARG A 55 -14.94 18.48 5.09
N LEU A 56 -15.61 17.87 4.13
CA LEU A 56 -15.32 16.52 3.63
C LEU A 56 -13.90 16.40 3.08
N ALA A 57 -13.48 17.35 2.24
CA ALA A 57 -12.12 17.37 1.68
C ALA A 57 -11.06 17.51 2.79
N ILE A 58 -11.33 18.33 3.81
CA ILE A 58 -10.47 18.45 4.99
C ILE A 58 -10.40 17.12 5.75
N THR A 59 -11.55 16.48 6.02
CA THR A 59 -11.58 15.20 6.74
C THR A 59 -10.79 14.12 6.02
N ILE A 60 -10.93 14.02 4.69
CA ILE A 60 -10.18 13.06 3.86
C ILE A 60 -8.67 13.34 3.93
N ALA A 61 -8.26 14.60 3.74
CA ALA A 61 -6.85 14.99 3.80
C ALA A 61 -6.22 14.74 5.18
N THR A 62 -7.02 14.77 6.25
CA THR A 62 -6.56 14.52 7.62
C THR A 62 -6.62 13.05 8.04
N ASP A 63 -7.15 12.15 7.23
CA ASP A 63 -7.27 10.73 7.60
C ASP A 63 -5.88 10.06 7.60
N ARG A 64 -5.40 9.76 8.82
CA ARG A 64 -4.08 9.15 9.04
C ARG A 64 -3.95 7.78 8.36
N ARG A 65 -5.04 7.02 8.25
CA ARG A 65 -5.01 5.68 7.66
C ARG A 65 -4.86 5.76 6.14
N LEU A 66 -5.60 6.66 5.50
CA LEU A 66 -5.48 6.95 4.07
C LEU A 66 -4.06 7.45 3.75
N TRP A 67 -3.57 8.42 4.52
CA TRP A 67 -2.21 8.94 4.36
C TRP A 67 -1.13 7.85 4.47
N ASN A 68 -1.26 6.92 5.42
CA ASN A 68 -0.32 5.80 5.55
C ASN A 68 -0.37 4.86 4.35
N LEU A 69 -1.56 4.55 3.82
CA LEU A 69 -1.71 3.67 2.64
C LEU A 69 -1.07 4.31 1.41
N GLU A 70 -1.36 5.59 1.16
CA GLU A 70 -0.77 6.35 0.04
C GLU A 70 0.74 6.47 0.18
N ARG A 71 1.23 6.81 1.38
CA ARG A 71 2.67 6.91 1.67
C ARG A 71 3.38 5.59 1.36
N ASN A 72 2.87 4.48 1.90
CA ASN A 72 3.48 3.17 1.71
C ASN A 72 3.49 2.75 0.24
N ARG A 73 2.38 2.99 -0.49
CA ARG A 73 2.29 2.75 -1.92
C ARG A 73 3.34 3.53 -2.70
N ASN A 74 3.43 4.84 -2.45
CA ASN A 74 4.36 5.72 -3.16
C ASN A 74 5.82 5.34 -2.91
N ILE A 75 6.16 4.97 -1.67
CA ILE A 75 7.51 4.49 -1.33
C ILE A 75 7.84 3.21 -2.09
N ILE A 76 6.95 2.20 -2.07
CA ILE A 76 7.17 0.94 -2.79
C ILE A 76 7.31 1.19 -4.29
N GLN A 77 6.45 2.02 -4.87
CA GLN A 77 6.50 2.36 -6.29
C GLN A 77 7.83 3.04 -6.66
N SER A 78 8.31 3.96 -5.82
CA SER A 78 9.59 4.65 -6.03
C SER A 78 10.77 3.68 -5.90
N CYS A 79 10.78 2.86 -4.85
CA CYS A 79 11.82 1.85 -4.65
C CYS A 79 11.87 0.82 -5.81
N LEU A 80 10.71 0.43 -6.36
CA LEU A 80 10.66 -0.45 -7.53
C LEU A 80 11.21 0.24 -8.77
N ALA A 81 10.80 1.48 -9.03
CA ALA A 81 11.25 2.24 -10.20
C ALA A 81 12.77 2.49 -10.20
N GLU A 82 13.38 2.66 -9.03
CA GLU A 82 14.82 2.84 -8.86
C GLU A 82 15.62 1.53 -8.82
N SER A 83 14.94 0.39 -8.69
CA SER A 83 15.60 -0.92 -8.61
C SER A 83 15.96 -1.45 -10.00
N ASP A 84 16.96 -2.31 -10.04
CA ASP A 84 17.35 -3.03 -11.26
C ASP A 84 16.26 -3.99 -11.73
N GLU A 85 16.24 -4.28 -13.03
CA GLU A 85 15.26 -5.15 -13.67
C GLU A 85 15.17 -6.54 -13.00
N GLN A 86 16.31 -7.12 -12.59
CA GLN A 86 16.31 -8.41 -11.91
C GLN A 86 15.63 -8.32 -10.54
N THR A 87 15.93 -7.28 -9.75
CA THR A 87 15.25 -7.03 -8.48
C THR A 87 13.76 -6.81 -8.66
N GLN A 88 13.34 -6.03 -9.66
CA GLN A 88 11.92 -5.80 -9.95
C GLN A 88 11.18 -7.12 -10.19
N VAL A 89 11.70 -7.97 -11.08
CA VAL A 89 11.12 -9.30 -11.35
C VAL A 89 11.07 -10.16 -10.08
N ILE A 90 12.12 -10.14 -9.25
CA ILE A 90 12.14 -10.88 -7.98
C ILE A 90 11.02 -10.42 -7.05
N ILE A 91 10.83 -9.11 -6.90
CA ILE A 91 9.83 -8.57 -5.98
C ILE A 91 8.41 -8.77 -6.52
N GLU A 92 8.19 -8.56 -7.81
CA GLU A 92 6.91 -8.78 -8.47
C GLU A 92 6.44 -10.22 -8.36
N GLU A 93 7.29 -11.18 -8.73
CA GLU A 93 6.96 -12.60 -8.74
C GLU A 93 6.69 -13.16 -7.34
N LEU A 94 7.44 -12.69 -6.33
CA LEU A 94 7.37 -13.24 -4.97
C LEU A 94 6.37 -12.54 -4.06
N TYR A 95 6.15 -11.24 -4.22
CA TYR A 95 5.44 -10.43 -3.24
C TYR A 95 4.24 -9.67 -3.79
N LEU A 96 4.27 -9.21 -5.04
CA LEU A 96 3.18 -8.38 -5.59
C LEU A 96 2.07 -9.21 -6.23
N LYS A 97 2.33 -10.47 -6.58
CA LYS A 97 1.29 -11.40 -7.06
C LYS A 97 0.39 -11.82 -5.90
N ASN A 98 -0.93 -11.78 -6.13
CA ASN A 98 -1.94 -12.28 -5.19
C ASN A 98 -1.70 -13.76 -4.80
N ARG A 99 -1.19 -14.58 -5.74
CA ARG A 99 -0.84 -15.98 -5.51
C ARG A 99 0.54 -16.29 -6.09
N PRO A 100 1.63 -16.04 -5.36
CA PRO A 100 2.96 -16.36 -5.82
C PRO A 100 3.12 -17.87 -5.92
N THR A 101 3.42 -18.36 -7.12
CA THR A 101 3.62 -19.80 -7.40
C THR A 101 5.10 -20.19 -7.36
N LEU A 102 5.98 -19.22 -7.58
CA LEU A 102 7.42 -19.43 -7.63
C LEU A 102 8.04 -19.25 -6.25
N THR A 103 9.03 -20.09 -5.96
CA THR A 103 9.94 -19.88 -4.84
C THR A 103 11.08 -18.98 -5.28
N LEU A 104 11.85 -18.43 -4.33
CA LEU A 104 13.07 -17.66 -4.66
C LEU A 104 14.03 -18.45 -5.56
N LEU A 105 14.11 -19.78 -5.39
CA LEU A 105 14.91 -20.63 -6.27
C LEU A 105 14.32 -20.69 -7.69
N GLY A 106 12.99 -20.79 -7.82
CA GLY A 106 12.31 -20.78 -9.11
C GLY A 106 12.53 -19.47 -9.86
N VAL A 107 12.41 -18.33 -9.18
CA VAL A 107 12.68 -17.03 -9.80
C VAL A 107 14.16 -16.87 -10.17
N ALA A 108 15.08 -17.34 -9.32
CA ALA A 108 16.51 -17.32 -9.63
C ALA A 108 16.85 -18.14 -10.89
N GLN A 109 16.21 -19.30 -11.06
CA GLN A 109 16.35 -20.12 -12.27
C GLN A 109 15.81 -19.41 -13.51
N GLN A 110 14.65 -18.76 -13.42
CA GLN A 110 14.07 -17.99 -14.52
C GLN A 110 14.97 -16.82 -14.95
N LEU A 111 15.65 -16.18 -14.00
CA LEU A 111 16.57 -15.08 -14.26
C LEU A 111 18.01 -15.53 -14.57
N PHE A 112 18.28 -16.84 -14.61
CA PHE A 112 19.61 -17.41 -14.80
C PHE A 112 20.67 -16.89 -13.79
N ILE A 113 20.26 -16.62 -12.55
CA ILE A 113 21.14 -16.16 -11.47
C ILE A 113 21.27 -17.20 -10.35
N SER A 114 22.32 -17.06 -9.55
CA SER A 114 22.47 -17.90 -8.35
C SER A 114 21.40 -17.58 -7.31
N LYS A 115 20.99 -18.58 -6.53
CA LYS A 115 20.09 -18.40 -5.38
C LYS A 115 20.61 -17.35 -4.41
N ASN A 116 21.93 -17.31 -4.17
CA ASN A 116 22.56 -16.33 -3.28
C ASN A 116 22.46 -14.91 -3.83
N THR A 117 22.60 -14.74 -5.15
CA THR A 117 22.41 -13.45 -5.82
C THR A 117 20.97 -12.98 -5.64
N ALA A 118 19.98 -13.84 -5.87
CA ALA A 118 18.57 -13.51 -5.69
C ALA A 118 18.25 -13.10 -4.24
N TYR A 119 18.82 -13.80 -3.24
CA TYR A 119 18.70 -13.40 -1.84
C TYR A 119 19.28 -12.01 -1.57
N ARG A 120 20.46 -11.72 -2.12
CA ARG A 120 21.13 -10.44 -1.92
C ARG A 120 20.32 -9.29 -2.52
N LEU A 121 19.85 -9.44 -3.76
CA LEU A 121 19.03 -8.45 -4.46
C LEU A 121 17.75 -8.14 -3.68
N ARG A 122 17.02 -9.20 -3.29
CA ARG A 122 15.83 -9.06 -2.46
C ARG A 122 16.12 -8.37 -1.13
N ASN A 123 17.15 -8.79 -0.42
CA ASN A 123 17.46 -8.20 0.89
C ASN A 123 17.85 -6.72 0.75
N ALA A 124 18.63 -6.37 -0.27
CA ALA A 124 18.97 -4.98 -0.57
C ALA A 124 17.74 -4.12 -0.86
N PHE A 125 16.76 -4.67 -1.60
CA PHE A 125 15.47 -4.01 -1.81
C PHE A 125 14.73 -3.75 -0.50
N PHE A 126 14.61 -4.78 0.35
CA PHE A 126 13.92 -4.64 1.64
C PHE A 126 14.63 -3.65 2.57
N GLU A 127 15.96 -3.59 2.54
CA GLU A 127 16.73 -2.62 3.32
C GLU A 127 16.45 -1.19 2.86
N ARG A 128 16.43 -0.94 1.54
CA ARG A 128 16.05 0.37 0.99
C ARG A 128 14.63 0.77 1.38
N VAL A 129 13.67 -0.15 1.28
CA VAL A 129 12.28 0.11 1.70
C VAL A 129 12.21 0.42 3.21
N ALA A 130 12.99 -0.26 4.04
CA ALA A 130 13.04 0.01 5.47
C ALA A 130 13.58 1.43 5.76
N GLU A 131 14.62 1.85 5.04
CA GLU A 131 15.20 3.19 5.15
C GLU A 131 14.19 4.28 4.80
N GLU A 132 13.47 4.14 3.67
CA GLU A 132 12.43 5.09 3.24
C GLU A 132 11.21 5.14 4.18
N LEU A 133 10.88 4.00 4.80
CA LEU A 133 9.83 3.91 5.81
C LEU A 133 10.28 4.42 7.19
N GLY A 134 11.60 4.58 7.42
CA GLY A 134 12.18 5.00 8.69
C GLY A 134 12.12 3.94 9.80
N LEU A 135 12.33 2.65 9.44
CA LEU A 135 12.19 1.48 10.33
C LEU A 135 13.51 0.89 10.84
#